data_AF-A0A8K0Y1B3-F1
#
_entry.id   AF-A0A8K0Y1B3-F1
#
_cell.length_a   1.000
_cell.length_b   1.000
_cell.length_c   1.000
_cell.angle_alpha   90.00
_cell.angle_beta   90.00
_cell.angle_gamma   90.00
#
_symmetry.space_group_name_H-M   'P 1'
#
loop_
_entity.id
_entity.type
_entity.pdbx_description
1 polymer ?
#
loop_
_entity_poly.entity_id
_entity_poly.type
_entity_poly.pdbx_seq_one_letter_code
_entity_poly.pdbx_strand_id
1 'polypeptide(L)'
;MNFLRWPGEAKPLHWVTLLTSAVTVWVGAAVLGIVVAQFARLLSDSHADLALMAGGIGLVLLFSPLYSWIGFLIALPFEYWLARRQFFGWGMALLLGTAIGAVLTPILDTILPLFMGGPMLVLQWLVIATVERGRTRFAPPPADSP
;
A
#
# COMPACT_ATOMS: atom_id res chain seq x y z
N MET A 1 21.93 -2.71 -8.51
CA MET A 1 20.75 -2.93 -7.64
C MET A 1 19.57 -3.29 -8.54
N ASN A 2 19.07 -4.52 -8.46
CA ASN A 2 18.04 -5.01 -9.38
C ASN A 2 16.64 -4.71 -8.80
N PHE A 3 16.19 -3.47 -8.93
CA PHE A 3 14.94 -2.96 -8.35
C PHE A 3 13.66 -3.66 -8.87
N LEU A 4 13.78 -4.49 -9.91
CA LEU A 4 12.66 -5.17 -10.55
C LEU A 4 12.27 -6.50 -9.89
N ARG A 5 13.16 -7.11 -9.08
CA ARG A 5 12.91 -8.42 -8.48
C ARG A 5 12.51 -8.32 -7.01
N TRP A 6 11.63 -9.24 -6.62
CA TRP A 6 11.23 -9.51 -5.26
C TRP A 6 12.45 -9.56 -4.31
N PRO A 7 12.46 -8.80 -3.21
CA PRO A 7 13.61 -8.72 -2.29
C PRO A 7 13.75 -9.92 -1.34
N GLY A 8 12.78 -10.82 -1.30
CA GLY A 8 12.85 -12.00 -0.45
C GLY A 8 13.71 -13.09 -1.09
N GLU A 9 14.89 -13.34 -0.52
CA GLU A 9 15.66 -14.53 -0.83
C GLU A 9 14.87 -15.78 -0.39
N ALA A 10 14.58 -16.65 -1.37
CA ALA A 10 14.18 -18.06 -1.26
C ALA A 10 12.94 -18.45 -0.43
N LYS A 11 12.33 -17.59 0.40
CA LYS A 11 11.14 -17.95 1.20
C LYS A 11 9.84 -17.43 0.58
N PRO A 12 8.81 -18.28 0.44
CA PRO A 12 7.52 -17.85 -0.08
C PRO A 12 6.90 -16.83 0.86
N LEU A 13 6.35 -15.74 0.30
CA LEU A 13 5.64 -14.71 1.07
C LEU A 13 4.54 -15.37 1.92
N HIS A 14 4.56 -15.13 3.23
CA HIS A 14 3.55 -15.66 4.13
C HIS A 14 2.26 -14.84 4.03
N TRP A 15 1.12 -15.53 4.11
CA TRP A 15 -0.21 -14.92 4.12
C TRP A 15 -0.41 -13.89 5.22
N VAL A 16 0.18 -14.16 6.38
CA VAL A 16 0.18 -13.21 7.49
C VAL A 16 0.87 -11.90 7.10
N THR A 17 2.05 -11.94 6.46
CA THR A 17 2.78 -10.74 6.04
C THR A 17 1.98 -9.91 5.04
N LEU A 18 1.29 -10.58 4.11
CA LEU A 18 0.51 -9.90 3.08
C LEU A 18 -0.72 -9.22 3.69
N LEU A 19 -1.46 -9.91 4.57
CA LEU A 19 -2.59 -9.33 5.29
C LEU A 19 -2.17 -8.20 6.23
N THR A 20 -1.09 -8.35 6.99
CA THR A 20 -0.60 -7.29 7.89
C THR A 20 -0.10 -6.08 7.11
N SER A 21 0.49 -6.27 5.92
CA SER A 21 0.88 -5.16 5.05
C SER A 21 -0.33 -4.38 4.52
N ALA A 22 -1.40 -5.08 4.09
CA ALA A 22 -2.63 -4.45 3.65
C ALA A 22 -3.29 -3.63 4.77
N VAL A 23 -3.39 -4.22 5.97
CA VAL A 23 -3.88 -3.51 7.17
C VAL A 23 -2.99 -2.31 7.50
N THR A 24 -1.67 -2.44 7.40
CA THR A 24 -0.73 -1.34 7.65
C THR A 24 -0.96 -0.18 6.67
N VAL A 25 -1.18 -0.45 5.38
CA VAL A 25 -1.47 0.59 4.39
C VAL A 25 -2.79 1.30 4.72
N TRP A 26 -3.82 0.57 5.13
CA TRP A 26 -5.11 1.16 5.49
C TRP A 26 -5.04 2.01 6.75
N VAL A 27 -4.46 1.48 7.82
CA VAL A 27 -4.30 2.21 9.09
C VAL A 27 -3.38 3.41 8.88
N GLY A 28 -2.30 3.25 8.11
CA GLY A 28 -1.39 4.34 7.76
C GLY A 28 -2.09 5.46 7.00
N ALA A 29 -2.92 5.15 6.00
CA ALA A 29 -3.72 6.13 5.29
C ALA A 29 -4.71 6.85 6.22
N ALA A 30 -5.38 6.13 7.11
CA ALA A 30 -6.32 6.73 8.07
C ALA A 30 -5.62 7.70 9.05
N VAL A 31 -4.50 7.27 9.64
CA VAL A 31 -3.70 8.09 10.56
C VAL A 31 -3.16 9.32 9.84
N LEU A 32 -2.63 9.16 8.63
CA LEU A 32 -2.16 10.29 7.82
C LEU A 32 -3.31 11.27 7.52
N GLY A 33 -4.50 10.76 7.22
CA GLY A 33 -5.70 11.57 7.02
C GLY A 33 -6.04 12.44 8.23
N ILE A 34 -5.97 11.87 9.45
CA ILE A 34 -6.15 12.62 10.71
C ILE A 34 -5.09 13.71 10.83
N VAL A 35 -3.81 13.38 10.64
CA VAL A 35 -2.71 14.34 10.78
C VAL A 35 -2.88 15.50 9.80
N VAL A 36 -3.17 15.21 8.53
CA VAL A 36 -3.38 16.25 7.51
C VAL A 36 -4.61 17.11 7.83
N ALA A 37 -5.69 16.51 8.32
CA ALA A 37 -6.88 17.25 8.75
C ALA A 37 -6.62 18.15 9.98
N GLN A 38 -5.76 17.74 10.91
CA GLN A 38 -5.33 18.61 12.01
C GLN A 38 -4.45 19.75 11.50
N PHE A 39 -3.55 19.47 10.55
CA PHE A 39 -2.70 20.50 9.93
C PHE A 39 -3.54 21.55 9.18
N ALA A 40 -4.62 21.12 8.53
CA ALA A 40 -5.58 22.03 7.90
C ALA A 40 -6.20 23.03 8.90
N ARG A 41 -6.52 22.58 10.12
CA ARG A 41 -7.04 23.46 11.19
C ARG A 41 -6.01 24.48 11.67
N LEU A 42 -4.73 24.13 11.64
CA LEU A 42 -3.66 25.06 12.00
C LEU A 42 -3.41 26.10 10.90
N LEU A 43 -3.72 25.76 9.64
CA LEU A 43 -3.57 26.65 8.49
C LEU A 43 -4.77 27.57 8.26
N SER A 44 -5.94 27.28 8.86
CA SER A 44 -7.20 27.99 8.56
C SER A 44 -7.13 29.49 8.80
N ASP A 45 -6.33 29.91 9.79
CA ASP A 45 -6.26 31.31 10.22
C ASP A 45 -5.36 32.16 9.32
N SER A 46 -4.47 31.53 8.54
CA SER A 46 -3.47 32.24 7.71
C SER A 46 -3.59 31.94 6.22
N HIS A 47 -4.11 30.76 5.83
CA HIS A 47 -4.18 30.31 4.45
C HIS A 47 -5.43 29.46 4.21
N ALA A 48 -6.59 30.12 4.09
CA ALA A 48 -7.90 29.47 3.96
C ALA A 48 -7.96 28.46 2.80
N ASP A 49 -7.42 28.80 1.63
CA ASP A 49 -7.43 27.90 0.45
C ASP A 49 -6.60 26.63 0.68
N LEU A 50 -5.43 26.77 1.30
CA LEU A 50 -4.53 25.66 1.65
C LEU A 50 -5.14 24.78 2.74
N ALA A 51 -5.80 25.38 3.72
CA ALA A 51 -6.55 24.66 4.75
C ALA A 51 -7.69 23.84 4.15
N LEU A 52 -8.41 24.39 3.17
CA LEU A 52 -9.53 23.71 2.52
C LEU A 52 -9.03 22.52 1.67
N MET A 53 -7.94 22.69 0.92
CA MET A 53 -7.29 21.61 0.18
C MET A 53 -6.75 20.51 1.10
N ALA A 54 -6.02 20.89 2.15
CA ALA A 54 -5.48 19.94 3.13
C ALA A 54 -6.61 19.19 3.86
N GLY A 55 -7.68 19.88 4.26
CA GLY A 55 -8.85 19.26 4.88
C GLY A 55 -9.53 18.24 3.96
N GLY A 56 -9.69 18.58 2.68
CA GLY A 56 -10.20 17.65 1.66
C GLY A 56 -9.33 16.40 1.52
N ILE A 57 -8.01 16.58 1.39
CA ILE A 57 -7.05 15.46 1.31
C ILE A 57 -7.10 14.60 2.58
N GLY A 58 -7.15 15.24 3.75
CA GLY A 58 -7.24 14.55 5.04
C GLY A 58 -8.48 13.67 5.15
N LEU A 59 -9.64 14.17 4.72
CA LEU A 59 -10.89 13.40 4.70
C LEU A 59 -10.82 12.25 3.68
N VAL A 60 -10.30 12.49 2.48
CA VAL A 60 -10.13 11.43 1.47
C VAL A 60 -9.24 10.31 2.00
N LEU A 61 -8.11 10.66 2.62
CA LEU A 61 -7.21 9.67 3.23
C LEU A 61 -7.87 8.91 4.38
N LEU A 62 -8.57 9.62 5.26
CA LEU A 62 -9.26 9.05 6.42
C LEU A 62 -10.31 8.00 6.01
N PHE A 63 -11.08 8.29 4.96
CA PHE A 63 -12.13 7.40 4.49
C PHE A 63 -11.68 6.44 3.37
N SER A 64 -10.49 6.61 2.80
CA SER A 64 -9.97 5.73 1.73
C SER A 64 -9.98 4.23 2.07
N PRO A 65 -9.75 3.77 3.32
CA PRO A 65 -9.85 2.35 3.64
C PRO A 65 -11.26 1.78 3.47
N LEU A 66 -12.30 2.59 3.72
CA LEU A 66 -13.70 2.18 3.61
C LEU A 66 -14.16 1.99 2.16
N TYR A 67 -13.46 2.59 1.19
CA TYR A 67 -13.81 2.48 -0.24
C TYR A 67 -12.85 1.59 -1.03
N SER A 68 -11.60 1.43 -0.57
CA SER A 68 -10.58 0.65 -1.27
C SER A 68 -10.55 -0.84 -0.89
N TRP A 69 -11.31 -1.26 0.13
CA TRP A 69 -11.25 -2.63 0.65
C TRP A 69 -11.59 -3.70 -0.39
N ILE A 70 -12.57 -3.46 -1.26
CA ILE A 70 -12.98 -4.40 -2.30
C ILE A 70 -11.84 -4.64 -3.29
N GLY A 71 -11.15 -3.58 -3.72
CA GLY A 71 -10.03 -3.67 -4.65
C GLY A 71 -8.83 -4.40 -4.04
N PHE A 72 -8.52 -4.11 -2.78
CA PHE A 72 -7.46 -4.82 -2.07
C PHE A 72 -7.78 -6.31 -1.91
N LEU A 73 -9.00 -6.67 -1.49
CA LEU A 73 -9.40 -8.07 -1.35
C LEU A 73 -9.32 -8.85 -2.65
N ILE A 74 -9.66 -8.22 -3.78
CA ILE A 74 -9.48 -8.82 -5.10
C ILE A 74 -7.99 -8.96 -5.42
N ALA A 75 -7.14 -7.99 -5.04
CA ALA A 75 -5.70 -7.98 -5.32
C ALA A 75 -4.92 -9.05 -4.56
N LEU A 76 -5.23 -9.28 -3.28
CA LEU A 76 -4.46 -10.18 -2.40
C LEU A 76 -4.14 -11.54 -3.07
N PRO A 77 -5.11 -12.33 -3.58
CA PRO A 77 -4.81 -13.64 -4.16
C PRO A 77 -3.86 -13.57 -5.37
N PHE A 78 -3.93 -12.51 -6.18
CA PHE A 78 -3.01 -12.32 -7.30
C PHE A 78 -1.61 -11.94 -6.81
N GLU A 79 -1.50 -11.05 -5.82
CA GLU A 79 -0.23 -10.70 -5.18
C GLU A 79 0.46 -11.93 -4.62
N TYR A 80 -0.29 -12.81 -3.96
CA TYR A 80 0.23 -14.07 -3.43
C TYR A 80 0.83 -14.95 -4.50
N TRP A 81 0.07 -15.11 -5.59
CA TRP A 81 0.44 -15.99 -6.68
C TRP A 81 1.67 -15.44 -7.39
N LEU A 82 1.73 -14.12 -7.60
CA LEU A 82 2.90 -13.44 -8.15
C LEU A 82 4.12 -13.54 -7.22
N ALA A 83 3.91 -13.40 -5.90
CA ALA A 83 4.98 -13.45 -4.91
C ALA A 83 5.56 -14.86 -4.79
N ARG A 84 4.72 -15.90 -4.82
CA ARG A 84 5.16 -17.30 -4.85
C ARG A 84 6.00 -17.64 -6.09
N ARG A 85 5.76 -16.96 -7.20
CA ARG A 85 6.54 -17.13 -8.44
C ARG A 85 7.73 -16.18 -8.54
N GLN A 86 8.03 -15.40 -7.49
CA GLN A 86 9.09 -14.38 -7.45
C GLN A 86 8.97 -13.29 -8.53
N PHE A 87 7.77 -13.10 -9.08
CA PHE A 87 7.47 -12.05 -10.07
C PHE A 87 6.87 -10.79 -9.43
N PHE A 88 6.59 -10.81 -8.12
CA PHE A 88 6.02 -9.66 -7.44
C PHE A 88 7.09 -8.59 -7.17
N GLY A 89 7.15 -7.59 -8.03
CA GLY A 89 7.95 -6.36 -7.88
C GLY A 89 7.07 -5.11 -7.96
N TRP A 90 7.64 -3.93 -7.74
CA TRP A 90 6.89 -2.65 -7.81
C TRP A 90 6.16 -2.46 -9.15
N GLY A 91 6.76 -2.91 -10.26
CA GLY A 91 6.12 -2.82 -11.58
C GLY A 91 4.89 -3.71 -11.70
N MET A 92 4.93 -4.93 -11.15
CA MET A 92 3.75 -5.80 -11.10
C MET A 92 2.70 -5.32 -10.11
N ALA A 93 3.12 -4.71 -9.00
CA ALA A 93 2.21 -4.07 -8.07
C ALA A 93 1.46 -2.91 -8.75
N LEU A 94 2.17 -2.06 -9.49
CA LEU A 94 1.57 -0.97 -10.27
C LEU A 94 0.59 -1.50 -11.32
N LEU A 95 1.01 -2.50 -12.10
CA LEU A 95 0.17 -3.10 -13.14
C LEU A 95 -1.08 -3.76 -12.57
N LEU A 96 -0.93 -4.58 -11.54
CA LEU A 96 -2.05 -5.25 -10.88
C LEU A 96 -3.02 -4.23 -10.27
N GLY A 97 -2.49 -3.21 -9.60
CA GLY A 97 -3.29 -2.17 -8.96
C GLY A 97 -4.06 -1.35 -9.98
N THR A 98 -3.42 -1.01 -11.10
CA THR A 98 -4.08 -0.29 -12.20
C THR A 98 -5.14 -1.16 -12.89
N ALA A 99 -4.86 -2.45 -13.11
CA ALA A 99 -5.82 -3.38 -13.71
C ALA A 99 -7.06 -3.57 -12.84
N ILE A 100 -6.89 -3.76 -11.53
CA ILE A 100 -8.00 -3.86 -10.58
C ILE A 100 -8.76 -2.53 -10.50
N GLY A 101 -8.04 -1.41 -10.49
CA GLY A 101 -8.63 -0.07 -10.56
C GLY A 101 -9.52 0.10 -11.79
N ALA A 102 -9.05 -0.31 -12.97
CA ALA A 102 -9.81 -0.25 -14.21
C ALA A 102 -11.08 -1.10 -14.18
N VAL A 103 -11.03 -2.29 -13.56
CA VAL A 103 -12.21 -3.17 -13.39
C VAL A 103 -13.22 -2.57 -12.41
N LEU A 104 -12.76 -1.88 -11.37
CA LEU A 104 -13.63 -1.27 -10.37
C LEU A 104 -14.25 0.06 -10.79
N THR A 105 -13.61 0.80 -11.70
CA THR A 105 -14.13 2.09 -12.20
C THR A 105 -15.58 2.03 -12.68
N PRO A 106 -15.99 1.09 -13.56
CA PRO A 106 -17.40 1.00 -13.98
C PRO A 106 -18.34 0.50 -12.87
N ILE A 107 -17.83 -0.22 -11.86
CA ILE A 107 -18.65 -0.75 -10.76
C ILE A 107 -18.96 0.35 -9.74
N LEU A 108 -18.00 1.23 -9.49
CA LEU A 108 -18.09 2.29 -8.49
C LEU A 108 -18.54 3.64 -9.09
N ASP A 109 -18.77 3.69 -10.40
CA ASP A 109 -19.11 4.91 -11.15
C ASP A 109 -18.15 6.08 -10.87
N THR A 110 -16.85 5.76 -10.79
CA THR A 110 -15.80 6.75 -10.51
C THR A 110 -14.46 6.35 -11.10
N ILE A 111 -13.70 7.34 -11.55
CA ILE A 111 -12.33 7.15 -12.07
C ILE A 111 -11.28 6.99 -10.97
N LEU A 112 -11.65 7.25 -9.70
CA LEU A 112 -10.73 7.22 -8.58
C LEU A 112 -9.98 5.87 -8.41
N PRO A 113 -10.62 4.69 -8.56
CA PRO A 113 -9.94 3.40 -8.46
C PRO A 113 -8.83 3.23 -9.50
N LEU A 114 -9.03 3.76 -10.73
CA LEU A 114 -8.03 3.70 -11.80
C LEU A 114 -6.76 4.48 -11.42
N PHE A 115 -6.90 5.66 -10.83
CA PHE A 115 -5.76 6.49 -10.42
C PHE A 115 -5.10 6.00 -9.12
N MET A 116 -5.87 5.46 -8.19
CA MET A 116 -5.38 5.10 -6.85
C MET A 116 -4.89 3.65 -6.75
N GLY A 117 -5.41 2.74 -7.57
CA GLY A 117 -5.12 1.31 -7.45
C GLY A 117 -3.63 0.98 -7.61
N GLY A 118 -2.99 1.54 -8.65
CA GLY A 118 -1.56 1.35 -8.90
C GLY A 118 -0.67 1.86 -7.76
N PRO A 119 -0.74 3.15 -7.38
CA PRO A 119 0.03 3.71 -6.27
C PRO A 119 -0.17 2.97 -4.94
N MET A 120 -1.40 2.55 -4.64
CA MET A 120 -1.71 1.83 -3.40
C MET A 120 -1.03 0.46 -3.32
N LEU A 121 -1.02 -0.32 -4.39
CA LEU A 121 -0.31 -1.59 -4.40
C LEU A 121 1.21 -1.40 -4.38
N VAL A 122 1.74 -0.33 -4.97
CA VAL A 122 3.16 0.02 -4.83
C VAL A 122 3.51 0.36 -3.38
N LEU A 123 2.65 1.09 -2.66
CA LEU A 123 2.81 1.36 -1.24
C LEU A 123 2.77 0.06 -0.41
N GLN A 124 1.85 -0.84 -0.71
CA GLN A 124 1.81 -2.14 -0.05
C GLN A 124 3.08 -2.96 -0.32
N TRP A 125 3.56 -2.99 -1.57
CA TRP A 125 4.83 -3.62 -1.92
C TRP A 125 6.00 -3.02 -1.13
N LEU A 126 6.04 -1.69 -0.95
CA LEU A 126 7.06 -1.03 -0.14
C LEU A 126 7.01 -1.49 1.32
N VAL A 127 5.82 -1.59 1.92
CA VAL A 127 5.65 -2.09 3.29
C VAL A 127 6.14 -3.53 3.41
N ILE A 128 5.80 -4.39 2.44
CA ILE A 128 6.29 -5.76 2.42
C ILE A 128 7.81 -5.81 2.30
N ALA A 129 8.39 -5.00 1.39
CA ALA A 129 9.82 -4.94 1.16
C ALA A 129 10.60 -4.43 2.39
N THR A 130 10.06 -3.48 3.15
CA THR A 130 10.70 -2.97 4.38
C THR A 130 10.66 -4.02 5.49
N VAL A 131 9.53 -4.71 5.67
CA VAL A 131 9.39 -5.80 6.65
C VAL A 131 10.36 -6.95 6.34
N GLU A 132 10.41 -7.42 5.08
CA GLU A 132 11.31 -8.51 4.70
C GLU A 132 12.79 -8.12 4.84
N ARG A 133 13.17 -6.89 4.49
CA ARG A 133 14.53 -6.38 4.77
C ARG A 133 14.85 -6.29 6.26
N GLY A 134 13.87 -5.99 7.10
CA GLY A 134 14.03 -6.03 8.55
C GLY A 134 14.30 -7.46 9.04
N ARG A 135 13.52 -8.43 8.56
CA ARG A 135 13.67 -9.85 8.94
C ARG A 135 15.04 -10.41 8.60
N THR A 136 15.62 -10.05 7.46
CA THR A 136 16.96 -10.53 7.08
C THR A 136 18.08 -9.89 7.90
N ARG A 137 17.92 -8.63 8.33
CA ARG A 137 18.92 -7.93 9.16
C ARG A 137 18.96 -8.41 10.60
N PHE A 138 17.83 -8.84 11.15
CA PHE A 138 17.70 -9.26 12.56
C PHE A 138 17.54 -10.77 12.73
N ALA A 139 17.73 -11.56 11.66
CA ALA A 139 17.75 -13.01 11.78
C ALA A 139 18.96 -13.42 12.64
N PRO A 140 18.77 -14.25 13.68
CA PRO A 140 19.90 -14.79 14.43
C PRO A 140 20.83 -15.53 13.45
N PRO A 141 22.16 -15.41 13.63
CA PRO A 141 23.11 -16.15 12.81
C PRO A 141 22.76 -17.65 12.88
N PRO A 142 22.90 -18.39 11.76
CA PRO A 142 22.63 -19.82 11.75
C PRO A 142 23.45 -20.47 12.85
N ALA A 143 22.85 -21.42 13.59
CA ALA A 143 23.46 -22.08 14.74
C ALA A 143 24.80 -22.79 14.43
N ASP A 144 25.15 -22.88 13.15
CA ASP A 144 26.31 -23.57 12.60
C ASP A 144 27.37 -22.60 12.04
N SER A 145 27.25 -21.28 12.29
CA SER A 145 28.32 -20.33 11.93
C SER A 145 29.49 -20.50 12.90
N PRO A 146 30.72 -20.79 12.40
CA PRO A 146 31.89 -21.11 13.22
C PRO A 146 32.32 -19.98 14.15
#